data_AF-A0A542DVM1-F1
#
_entry.id   AF-A0A542DVM1-F1
#
_cell.length_a   1.000
_cell.length_b   1.000
_cell.length_c   1.000
_cell.angle_alpha   90.00
_cell.angle_beta   90.00
_cell.angle_gamma   90.00
#
_symmetry.space_group_name_H-M   'P 1'
#
loop_
_entity.id
_entity.type
_entity.pdbx_description
1 polymer ?
#
loop_
_entity_poly.entity_id
_entity_poly.type
_entity_poly.pdbx_seq_one_letter_code
_entity_poly.pdbx_strand_id
1 'polypeptide(L)'
;MSRTTSARAGETRSGWLFVTPVVVILGLFLVAPILMAFWVSLSDWAGRGSPLSGAVTFVGGQNYTDLLGQDSLARSDFATSIRNNFYYVLLVVPLQTVLALGLALLLNQRRLKGLSFFRTSYYFPTVTSSVAIGSVFLFLFAGSGSVNALLKLVGVSGPNWFADPRGLLHLLLGAVGVGNGDEQGPAALTDHGFLSLSWWDWLAGPSVAMITIIALVIWVSAGAYMLMFLAALQNIPAEVFEAAAIDGASTWRRTVSVTIPLLRPTLFTVLTLGLIGTWQVFDQIYVMSKGNPSKTTLTPAYLAYDSSINQGAWGQGTAISFVLFAIILVMTGIQSWILRDRDKPRRRLGRAQRGGAGTGGDVGGYLATAGRQQR
;
A
#
# COMPACT_ATOMS: atom_id res chain seq x y z
N MET A 1 8.99 44.26 -33.15
CA MET A 1 8.79 43.32 -32.03
C MET A 1 7.30 43.18 -31.75
N SER A 2 6.59 42.21 -32.32
CA SER A 2 5.16 41.94 -31.97
C SER A 2 4.63 40.54 -32.34
N ARG A 3 5.49 39.58 -32.76
CA ARG A 3 5.05 38.24 -33.22
C ARG A 3 5.00 37.16 -32.14
N THR A 4 5.36 37.46 -30.89
CA THR A 4 5.55 36.43 -29.84
C THR A 4 4.29 36.07 -29.06
N THR A 5 3.23 36.88 -29.09
CA THR A 5 2.01 36.65 -28.28
C THR A 5 1.00 35.73 -28.98
N SER A 6 0.85 35.84 -30.30
CA SER A 6 -0.09 35.03 -31.09
C SER A 6 0.37 33.58 -31.27
N ALA A 7 1.68 33.35 -31.44
CA ALA A 7 2.26 32.00 -31.51
C ALA A 7 2.03 31.21 -30.21
N ARG A 8 2.24 31.85 -29.04
CA ARG A 8 1.97 31.25 -27.72
C ARG A 8 0.50 30.88 -27.50
N ALA A 9 -0.43 31.69 -28.02
CA ALA A 9 -1.87 31.41 -27.93
C ALA A 9 -2.28 30.21 -28.82
N GLY A 10 -1.70 30.10 -30.02
CA GLY A 10 -1.87 28.94 -30.90
C GLY A 10 -1.30 27.65 -30.30
N GLU A 11 -0.08 27.71 -29.78
CA GLU A 11 0.59 26.59 -29.08
C GLU A 11 -0.22 26.13 -27.86
N THR A 12 -0.77 27.06 -27.08
CA THR A 12 -1.63 26.74 -25.92
C THR A 12 -2.92 26.05 -26.35
N ARG A 13 -3.59 26.52 -27.41
CA ARG A 13 -4.83 25.92 -27.93
C ARG A 13 -4.60 24.52 -28.48
N SER A 14 -3.51 24.32 -29.22
CA SER A 14 -3.10 23.00 -29.70
C SER A 14 -2.79 22.06 -28.53
N GLY A 15 -2.09 22.54 -27.50
CA GLY A 15 -1.84 21.77 -26.28
C GLY A 15 -3.12 21.30 -25.58
N TRP A 16 -4.11 22.19 -25.41
CA TRP A 16 -5.41 21.81 -24.85
C TRP A 16 -6.16 20.82 -25.74
N LEU A 17 -6.14 20.99 -27.06
CA LEU A 17 -6.76 20.03 -28.00
C LEU A 17 -6.14 18.63 -27.88
N PHE A 18 -4.83 18.52 -27.70
CA PHE A 18 -4.15 17.23 -27.48
C PHE A 18 -4.51 16.58 -26.14
N VAL A 19 -4.71 17.38 -25.09
CA VAL A 19 -5.05 16.89 -23.75
C VAL A 19 -6.55 16.61 -23.59
N THR A 20 -7.40 17.27 -24.39
CA THR A 20 -8.87 17.18 -24.30
C THR A 20 -9.40 15.75 -24.33
N PRO A 21 -8.98 14.84 -25.24
CA PRO A 21 -9.48 13.46 -25.25
C PRO A 21 -9.24 12.73 -23.93
N VAL A 22 -8.05 12.89 -23.35
CA VAL A 22 -7.70 12.27 -22.07
C VAL A 22 -8.50 12.88 -20.93
N VAL A 23 -8.65 14.20 -20.90
CA VAL A 23 -9.45 14.89 -19.87
C VAL A 23 -10.93 14.48 -19.95
N VAL A 24 -11.48 14.34 -21.16
CA VAL A 24 -12.85 13.87 -21.35
C VAL A 24 -13.00 12.43 -20.86
N ILE A 25 -12.07 11.54 -21.21
CA ILE A 25 -12.10 10.14 -20.74
C ILE A 25 -11.99 10.07 -19.22
N LEU A 26 -11.05 10.79 -18.61
CA LEU A 26 -10.91 10.83 -17.15
C LEU A 26 -12.14 11.46 -16.48
N GLY A 27 -12.70 12.52 -17.05
CA GLY A 27 -13.92 13.15 -16.55
C GLY A 27 -15.10 12.18 -16.57
N LEU A 28 -15.31 11.48 -17.68
CA LEU A 28 -16.44 10.58 -17.89
C LEU A 28 -16.32 9.27 -17.12
N PHE A 29 -15.14 8.65 -17.10
CA PHE A 29 -14.95 7.30 -16.54
C PHE A 29 -14.36 7.27 -15.14
N LEU A 30 -13.77 8.37 -14.66
CA LEU A 30 -13.22 8.46 -13.30
C LEU A 30 -13.98 9.47 -12.45
N VAL A 31 -14.12 10.72 -12.90
CA VAL A 31 -14.75 11.77 -12.06
C VAL A 31 -16.25 11.57 -11.93
N ALA A 32 -16.97 11.31 -13.03
CA ALA A 32 -18.43 11.19 -13.00
C ALA A 32 -18.92 10.01 -12.11
N PRO A 33 -18.34 8.79 -12.17
CA PRO A 33 -18.73 7.71 -11.25
C PRO A 33 -18.43 8.01 -9.79
N ILE A 34 -17.33 8.72 -9.49
CA ILE A 34 -17.01 9.13 -8.11
C ILE A 34 -18.06 10.12 -7.58
N LEU A 35 -18.46 11.11 -8.39
CA LEU A 35 -19.51 12.05 -8.02
C LEU A 35 -20.86 11.35 -7.85
N MET A 36 -21.17 10.38 -8.71
CA MET A 36 -22.39 9.56 -8.59
C MET A 36 -22.35 8.70 -7.32
N ALA A 37 -21.23 8.07 -7.01
CA ALA A 37 -21.05 7.33 -5.77
C ALA A 37 -21.23 8.26 -4.55
N PHE A 38 -20.68 9.48 -4.60
CA PHE A 38 -20.86 10.46 -3.52
C PHE A 38 -22.33 10.86 -3.33
N TRP A 39 -23.09 10.99 -4.42
CA TRP A 39 -24.55 11.15 -4.31
C TRP A 39 -25.21 9.93 -3.68
N VAL A 40 -24.83 8.72 -4.11
CA VAL A 40 -25.38 7.46 -3.58
C VAL A 40 -25.14 7.35 -2.07
N SER A 41 -23.96 7.73 -1.56
CA SER A 41 -23.67 7.67 -0.13
C SER A 41 -24.51 8.63 0.73
N LEU A 42 -25.16 9.63 0.12
CA LEU A 42 -26.07 10.57 0.77
C LEU A 42 -27.56 10.25 0.52
N SER A 43 -27.85 9.12 -0.13
CA SER A 43 -29.19 8.70 -0.53
C SER A 43 -29.57 7.33 0.05
N ASP A 44 -30.85 6.98 -0.03
CA ASP A 44 -31.39 5.66 0.31
C ASP A 44 -31.36 4.66 -0.86
N TRP A 45 -30.58 4.93 -1.91
CA TRP A 45 -30.63 4.13 -3.13
C TRP A 45 -30.27 2.66 -2.86
N ALA A 46 -31.16 1.76 -3.28
CA ALA A 46 -31.04 0.30 -3.09
C ALA A 46 -30.48 -0.44 -4.33
N GLY A 47 -29.83 0.26 -5.26
CA GLY A 47 -29.21 -0.35 -6.44
C GLY A 47 -30.14 -0.67 -7.60
N ARG A 48 -31.43 -0.29 -7.51
CA ARG A 48 -32.43 -0.55 -8.55
C ARG A 48 -32.71 0.74 -9.33
N GLY A 49 -32.71 0.64 -10.66
CA GLY A 49 -32.93 1.80 -11.53
C GLY A 49 -31.80 2.83 -11.46
N SER A 50 -32.08 4.07 -11.89
CA SER A 50 -31.11 5.16 -11.84
C SER A 50 -31.04 5.77 -10.43
N PRO A 51 -29.84 6.01 -9.86
CA PRO A 51 -29.68 6.70 -8.58
C PRO A 51 -30.11 8.17 -8.63
N LEU A 52 -30.29 8.73 -9.83
CA LEU A 52 -30.75 10.10 -10.07
C LEU A 52 -32.25 10.16 -10.37
N SER A 53 -32.97 9.05 -10.22
CA SER A 53 -34.42 9.04 -10.39
C SER A 53 -35.13 9.70 -9.21
N GLY A 54 -36.31 10.30 -9.44
CA GLY A 54 -37.10 10.93 -8.37
C GLY A 54 -37.64 9.97 -7.31
N ALA A 55 -37.44 8.66 -7.48
CA ALA A 55 -37.78 7.64 -6.48
C ALA A 55 -36.71 7.49 -5.39
N VAL A 56 -35.52 8.07 -5.58
CA VAL A 56 -34.42 8.04 -4.61
C VAL A 56 -34.54 9.25 -3.69
N THR A 57 -34.58 9.00 -2.38
CA THR A 57 -34.67 10.07 -1.38
C THR A 57 -33.30 10.44 -0.85
N PHE A 58 -33.11 11.74 -0.62
CA PHE A 58 -31.89 12.25 0.01
C PHE A 58 -32.01 12.05 1.53
N VAL A 59 -31.18 11.16 2.08
CA VAL A 59 -31.12 10.87 3.53
C VAL A 59 -30.01 11.66 4.25
N GLY A 60 -29.25 12.47 3.51
CA GLY A 60 -28.16 13.27 4.05
C GLY A 60 -27.06 12.39 4.65
N GLY A 61 -26.71 12.67 5.91
CA GLY A 61 -25.62 11.98 6.61
C GLY A 61 -25.97 10.62 7.22
N GLN A 62 -27.20 10.11 7.03
CA GLN A 62 -27.70 8.94 7.78
C GLN A 62 -26.81 7.71 7.62
N ASN A 63 -26.38 7.40 6.39
CA ASN A 63 -25.47 6.28 6.13
C ASN A 63 -24.15 6.38 6.92
N TYR A 64 -23.66 7.60 7.17
CA TYR A 64 -22.46 7.82 7.96
C TYR A 64 -22.73 7.73 9.47
N THR A 65 -23.89 8.19 9.93
CA THR A 65 -24.29 8.05 11.34
C THR A 65 -24.56 6.60 11.71
N ASP A 66 -25.05 5.78 10.79
CA ASP A 66 -25.27 4.35 11.03
C ASP A 66 -23.95 3.59 11.16
N LEU A 67 -22.90 4.07 10.49
CA LEU A 67 -21.54 3.50 10.55
C LEU A 67 -20.73 4.00 11.74
N LEU A 68 -20.86 5.28 12.12
CA LEU A 68 -19.96 5.95 13.07
C LEU A 68 -20.65 6.52 14.32
N GLY A 69 -21.97 6.60 14.34
CA GLY A 69 -22.76 7.28 15.38
C GLY A 69 -23.56 6.32 16.25
N GLN A 70 -24.48 5.57 15.66
CA GLN A 70 -25.44 4.73 16.38
C GLN A 70 -24.91 3.32 16.61
N ASP A 71 -25.28 2.69 17.73
CA ASP A 71 -24.97 1.29 18.01
C ASP A 71 -25.83 0.38 17.12
N SER A 72 -25.32 0.11 15.92
CA SER A 72 -25.95 -0.70 14.90
C SER A 72 -25.06 -1.91 14.54
N LEU A 73 -25.64 -2.92 13.91
CA LEU A 73 -24.87 -4.04 13.35
C LEU A 73 -23.84 -3.54 12.32
N ALA A 74 -24.19 -2.50 11.55
CA ALA A 74 -23.31 -1.87 10.57
C ALA A 74 -22.06 -1.26 11.22
N ARG A 75 -22.21 -0.60 12.38
CA ARG A 75 -21.10 -0.06 13.16
C ARG A 75 -20.16 -1.17 13.66
N SER A 76 -20.72 -2.23 14.22
CA SER A 76 -19.93 -3.37 14.74
C SER A 76 -19.16 -4.09 13.62
N ASP A 77 -19.80 -4.31 12.48
CA ASP A 77 -19.16 -4.90 11.31
C ASP A 77 -18.08 -4.00 10.73
N PHE A 78 -18.35 -2.70 10.64
CA PHE A 78 -17.36 -1.71 10.21
C PHE A 78 -16.16 -1.70 11.15
N ALA A 79 -16.38 -1.65 12.47
CA ALA A 79 -15.31 -1.68 13.46
C ALA A 79 -14.49 -2.97 13.42
N THR A 80 -15.16 -4.12 13.29
CA THR A 80 -14.52 -5.42 13.12
C THR A 80 -13.64 -5.41 11.88
N SER A 81 -14.15 -4.88 10.77
CA SER A 81 -13.40 -4.78 9.52
C SER A 81 -12.16 -3.89 9.64
N ILE A 82 -12.27 -2.75 10.35
CA ILE A 82 -11.16 -1.83 10.60
C ILE A 82 -10.10 -2.49 11.49
N ARG A 83 -10.50 -3.15 12.58
CA ARG A 83 -9.58 -3.89 13.47
C ARG A 83 -8.80 -4.95 12.70
N ASN A 84 -9.50 -5.80 11.96
CA ASN A 84 -8.87 -6.88 11.21
C ASN A 84 -7.88 -6.34 10.18
N ASN A 85 -8.28 -5.28 9.45
CA ASN A 85 -7.44 -4.67 8.43
C ASN A 85 -6.27 -3.89 9.03
N PHE A 86 -6.40 -3.34 10.24
CA PHE A 86 -5.30 -2.71 10.95
C PHE A 86 -4.20 -3.72 11.26
N TYR A 87 -4.53 -4.89 11.82
CA TYR A 87 -3.57 -5.97 12.04
C TYR A 87 -2.97 -6.48 10.73
N TYR A 88 -3.79 -6.56 9.69
CA TYR A 88 -3.34 -6.93 8.35
C TYR A 88 -2.26 -5.96 7.84
N VAL A 89 -2.52 -4.65 7.85
CA VAL A 89 -1.56 -3.62 7.44
C VAL A 89 -0.29 -3.64 8.30
N LEU A 90 -0.45 -3.73 9.63
CA LEU A 90 0.64 -3.70 10.60
C LEU A 90 1.62 -4.86 10.41
N LEU A 91 1.14 -6.03 9.97
CA LEU A 91 1.98 -7.19 9.72
C LEU A 91 2.49 -7.23 8.28
N VAL A 92 1.60 -7.03 7.30
CA VAL A 92 1.95 -7.20 5.89
C VAL A 92 2.98 -6.16 5.45
N VAL A 93 2.78 -4.87 5.76
CA VAL A 93 3.65 -3.80 5.25
C VAL A 93 5.10 -3.94 5.72
N PRO A 94 5.40 -4.15 7.01
CA PRO A 94 6.79 -4.32 7.45
C PRO A 94 7.38 -5.65 6.98
N LEU A 95 6.64 -6.76 7.11
CA LEU A 95 7.17 -8.09 6.79
C LEU A 95 7.45 -8.23 5.29
N GLN A 96 6.54 -7.77 4.42
CA GLN A 96 6.76 -7.79 2.97
C GLN A 96 7.95 -6.91 2.58
N THR A 97 8.14 -5.75 3.24
CA THR A 97 9.24 -4.82 2.94
C THR A 97 10.57 -5.42 3.35
N VAL A 98 10.65 -6.00 4.56
CA VAL A 98 11.84 -6.70 5.05
C VAL A 98 12.18 -7.89 4.17
N LEU A 99 11.19 -8.70 3.81
CA LEU A 99 11.38 -9.85 2.92
C LEU A 99 11.86 -9.39 1.54
N ALA A 100 11.21 -8.41 0.94
CA ALA A 100 11.56 -7.87 -0.38
C ALA A 100 12.98 -7.28 -0.39
N LEU A 101 13.34 -6.48 0.62
CA LEU A 101 14.67 -5.91 0.76
C LEU A 101 15.73 -7.00 0.98
N GLY A 102 15.43 -7.98 1.85
CA GLY A 102 16.32 -9.12 2.10
C GLY A 102 16.60 -9.93 0.83
N LEU A 103 15.55 -10.26 0.08
CA LEU A 103 15.67 -10.93 -1.22
C LEU A 103 16.45 -10.07 -2.22
N ALA A 104 16.18 -8.76 -2.29
CA ALA A 104 16.90 -7.87 -3.20
C ALA A 104 18.39 -7.78 -2.86
N LEU A 105 18.75 -7.68 -1.59
CA LEU A 105 20.16 -7.67 -1.15
C LEU A 105 20.86 -9.00 -1.44
N LEU A 106 20.16 -10.12 -1.26
CA LEU A 106 20.69 -11.45 -1.60
C LEU A 106 20.93 -11.56 -3.11
N LEU A 107 19.96 -11.16 -3.94
CA LEU A 107 20.03 -11.24 -5.40
C LEU A 107 20.86 -10.12 -6.07
N ASN A 108 21.32 -9.15 -5.30
CA ASN A 108 22.25 -8.11 -5.78
C ASN A 108 23.72 -8.58 -5.75
N GLN A 109 24.00 -9.80 -5.30
CA GLN A 109 25.37 -10.32 -5.26
C GLN A 109 25.84 -10.75 -6.66
N ARG A 110 26.91 -10.11 -7.16
CA ARG A 110 27.53 -10.41 -8.47
C ARG A 110 27.97 -11.88 -8.66
N ARG A 111 28.15 -12.64 -7.57
CA ARG A 111 28.69 -14.02 -7.60
C ARG A 111 27.62 -15.12 -7.68
N LEU A 112 26.34 -14.79 -7.59
CA LEU A 112 25.28 -15.80 -7.68
C LEU A 112 25.09 -16.26 -9.13
N LYS A 113 25.35 -17.55 -9.40
CA LYS A 113 24.99 -18.18 -10.67
C LYS A 113 23.49 -18.52 -10.64
N GLY A 114 22.77 -18.29 -11.75
CA GLY A 114 21.33 -18.55 -11.83
C GLY A 114 20.41 -17.41 -11.38
N LEU A 115 20.91 -16.18 -11.26
CA LEU A 115 20.12 -15.01 -10.84
C LEU A 115 18.82 -14.81 -11.62
N SER A 116 18.81 -15.07 -12.93
CA SER A 116 17.61 -14.94 -13.75
C SER A 116 16.51 -15.92 -13.33
N PHE A 117 16.88 -17.14 -12.93
CA PHE A 117 15.94 -18.12 -12.43
C PHE A 117 15.31 -17.63 -11.12
N PHE A 118 16.13 -17.32 -10.10
CA PHE A 118 15.62 -16.86 -8.81
C PHE A 118 14.74 -15.60 -8.90
N ARG A 119 15.15 -14.60 -9.69
CA ARG A 119 14.33 -13.39 -9.92
C ARG A 119 12.97 -13.75 -10.51
N THR A 120 12.95 -14.65 -11.50
CA THR A 120 11.71 -15.10 -12.12
C THR A 120 10.86 -15.90 -11.14
N SER A 121 11.45 -16.81 -10.35
CA SER A 121 10.73 -17.64 -9.38
C SER A 121 10.00 -16.82 -8.32
N TYR A 122 10.65 -15.80 -7.75
CA TYR A 122 10.04 -14.94 -6.73
C TYR A 122 9.09 -13.91 -7.32
N TYR A 123 9.28 -13.51 -8.58
CA TYR A 123 8.37 -12.59 -9.27
C TYR A 123 7.13 -13.29 -9.83
N PHE A 124 7.24 -14.57 -10.21
CA PHE A 124 6.16 -15.34 -10.83
C PHE A 124 4.81 -15.23 -10.10
N PRO A 125 4.74 -15.31 -8.76
CA PRO A 125 3.48 -15.18 -8.02
C PRO A 125 2.78 -13.83 -8.16
N THR A 126 3.51 -12.77 -8.49
CA THR A 126 2.92 -11.43 -8.71
C THR A 126 2.16 -11.36 -10.03
N VAL A 127 2.51 -12.23 -10.97
CA VAL A 127 1.95 -12.26 -12.34
C VAL A 127 0.78 -13.23 -12.43
N THR A 128 0.63 -14.13 -11.44
CA THR A 128 -0.50 -15.04 -11.40
C THR A 128 -1.79 -14.31 -11.03
N SER A 129 -2.92 -14.84 -11.50
CA SER A 129 -4.23 -14.31 -11.11
C SER A 129 -4.44 -14.49 -9.60
N SER A 130 -4.87 -13.40 -8.95
CA SER A 130 -5.21 -13.38 -7.52
C SER A 130 -6.20 -14.51 -7.16
N VAL A 131 -7.19 -14.76 -8.01
CA VAL A 131 -8.19 -15.82 -7.80
C VAL A 131 -7.57 -17.22 -7.89
N ALA A 132 -6.71 -17.45 -8.87
CA ALA A 132 -6.08 -18.75 -9.08
C ALA A 132 -5.15 -19.10 -7.91
N ILE A 133 -4.30 -18.16 -7.48
CA ILE A 133 -3.38 -18.43 -6.38
C ILE A 133 -4.10 -18.55 -5.04
N GLY A 134 -5.15 -17.75 -4.81
CA GLY A 134 -6.02 -17.89 -3.63
C GLY A 134 -6.69 -19.26 -3.55
N SER A 135 -7.15 -19.78 -4.70
CA SER A 135 -7.74 -21.12 -4.78
C SER A 135 -6.72 -22.22 -4.48
N VAL A 136 -5.49 -22.12 -4.99
CA VAL A 136 -4.41 -23.06 -4.65
C VAL A 136 -4.10 -23.02 -3.15
N PHE A 137 -4.03 -21.83 -2.56
CA PHE A 137 -3.80 -21.68 -1.11
C PHE A 137 -4.93 -22.27 -0.27
N LEU A 138 -6.19 -22.15 -0.70
CA LEU A 138 -7.31 -22.80 -0.03
C LEU A 138 -7.15 -24.32 0.03
N PHE A 139 -6.76 -24.95 -1.09
CA PHE A 139 -6.49 -26.38 -1.11
C PHE A 139 -5.30 -26.77 -0.23
N LEU A 140 -4.25 -25.96 -0.23
CA LEU A 140 -3.03 -26.20 0.54
C LEU A 140 -3.27 -26.16 2.06
N PHE A 141 -4.08 -25.19 2.50
CA PHE A 141 -4.43 -24.94 3.91
C PHE A 141 -5.78 -25.54 4.32
N ALA A 142 -6.39 -26.38 3.49
CA ALA A 142 -7.54 -27.18 3.90
C ALA A 142 -7.17 -28.10 5.09
N GLY A 143 -8.16 -28.56 5.86
CA GLY A 143 -7.91 -29.42 7.02
C GLY A 143 -7.10 -30.69 6.71
N SER A 144 -7.32 -31.28 5.52
CA SER A 144 -6.55 -32.42 4.97
C SER A 144 -5.47 -32.01 3.96
N GLY A 145 -5.20 -30.72 3.83
CA GLY A 145 -4.27 -30.14 2.87
C GLY A 145 -2.80 -30.47 3.18
N SER A 146 -1.93 -30.18 2.22
CA SER A 146 -0.51 -30.54 2.31
C SER A 146 0.22 -29.84 3.46
N VAL A 147 -0.21 -28.64 3.87
CA VAL A 147 0.38 -27.96 5.04
C VAL A 147 0.16 -28.77 6.32
N ASN A 148 -1.05 -29.27 6.55
CA ASN A 148 -1.33 -30.10 7.72
C ASN A 148 -0.62 -31.46 7.63
N ALA A 149 -0.47 -32.02 6.43
CA ALA A 149 0.32 -33.23 6.23
C ALA A 149 1.81 -33.02 6.61
N LEU A 150 2.40 -31.88 6.22
CA LEU A 150 3.79 -31.53 6.58
C LEU A 150 3.94 -31.25 8.08
N LEU A 151 3.01 -30.55 8.71
CA LEU A 151 3.04 -30.32 10.16
C LEU A 151 2.97 -31.64 10.94
N LYS A 152 2.16 -32.59 10.47
CA LYS A 152 2.05 -33.92 11.07
C LYS A 152 3.36 -34.70 11.01
N LEU A 153 4.22 -34.49 10.01
CA LEU A 153 5.55 -35.11 9.94
C LEU A 153 6.48 -34.65 11.08
N VAL A 154 6.30 -33.43 11.57
CA VAL A 154 7.06 -32.86 12.70
C VAL A 154 6.32 -33.08 14.03
N GLY A 155 5.24 -33.88 14.03
CA GLY A 155 4.46 -34.22 15.23
C GLY A 155 3.45 -33.14 15.66
N VAL A 156 3.18 -32.13 14.83
CA VAL A 156 2.25 -31.04 15.14
C VAL A 156 0.92 -31.26 14.42
N SER A 157 -0.18 -31.32 15.16
CA SER A 157 -1.53 -31.28 14.59
C SER A 157 -1.86 -29.85 14.20
N GLY A 158 -1.89 -29.56 12.89
CA GLY A 158 -2.22 -28.23 12.38
C GLY A 158 -3.68 -27.84 12.68
N PRO A 159 -3.98 -26.54 12.89
CA PRO A 159 -5.34 -26.06 13.14
C PRO A 159 -6.23 -26.19 11.90
N ASN A 160 -7.54 -25.99 12.08
CA ASN A 160 -8.43 -25.79 10.95
C ASN A 160 -8.34 -24.34 10.47
N TRP A 161 -7.42 -24.08 9.55
CA TRP A 161 -6.97 -22.74 9.19
C TRP A 161 -8.08 -21.76 8.83
N PHE A 162 -9.13 -22.20 8.12
CA PHE A 162 -10.24 -21.33 7.69
C PHE A 162 -11.52 -21.49 8.52
N ALA A 163 -11.53 -22.36 9.52
CA ALA A 163 -12.69 -22.54 10.40
C ALA A 163 -12.43 -22.05 11.84
N ASP A 164 -11.18 -21.82 12.23
CA ASP A 164 -10.82 -21.36 13.57
C ASP A 164 -10.88 -19.81 13.67
N PRO A 165 -11.84 -19.23 14.40
CA PRO A 165 -11.97 -17.78 14.54
C PRO A 165 -11.00 -17.18 15.56
N ARG A 166 -10.26 -18.00 16.31
CA ARG A 166 -9.45 -17.50 17.43
C ARG A 166 -8.31 -16.62 16.92
N GLY A 167 -8.15 -15.48 17.58
CA GLY A 167 -7.06 -14.55 17.36
C GLY A 167 -5.73 -15.10 17.91
N LEU A 168 -4.63 -14.88 17.19
CA LEU A 168 -3.30 -15.36 17.62
C LEU A 168 -2.90 -14.88 19.00
N LEU A 169 -3.17 -13.62 19.32
CA LEU A 169 -2.78 -13.05 20.60
C LEU A 169 -3.62 -13.65 21.73
N HIS A 170 -4.92 -13.90 21.49
CA HIS A 170 -5.75 -14.65 22.44
C HIS A 170 -5.29 -16.09 22.63
N LEU A 171 -4.83 -16.78 21.57
CA LEU A 171 -4.24 -18.11 21.70
C LEU A 171 -2.98 -18.10 22.57
N LEU A 172 -2.11 -17.10 22.40
CA LEU A 172 -0.91 -16.94 23.21
C LEU A 172 -1.25 -16.57 24.66
N LEU A 173 -2.21 -15.68 24.88
CA LEU A 173 -2.66 -15.30 26.22
C LEU A 173 -3.31 -16.48 26.95
N GLY A 174 -4.16 -17.24 26.26
CA GLY A 174 -4.76 -18.46 26.80
C GLY A 174 -3.73 -19.50 27.18
N ALA A 175 -2.64 -19.64 26.41
CA ALA A 175 -1.53 -20.53 26.75
C ALA A 175 -0.77 -20.11 28.03
N VAL A 176 -0.80 -18.82 28.39
CA VAL A 176 -0.22 -18.26 29.61
C VAL A 176 -1.27 -18.16 30.74
N GLY A 177 -2.49 -18.66 30.52
CA GLY A 177 -3.57 -18.68 31.51
C GLY A 177 -4.36 -17.36 31.62
N VAL A 178 -4.22 -16.46 30.65
CA VAL A 178 -4.95 -15.18 30.57
C VAL A 178 -6.13 -15.33 29.60
N GLY A 179 -7.35 -15.34 30.15
CA GLY A 179 -8.59 -15.55 29.39
C GLY A 179 -8.87 -17.03 29.22
N ASN A 180 -9.92 -17.53 29.88
CA ASN A 180 -10.28 -18.94 29.85
C ASN A 180 -11.00 -19.29 28.55
N GLY A 181 -10.28 -19.40 27.44
CA GLY A 181 -10.69 -20.15 26.24
C GLY A 181 -11.94 -19.70 25.46
N ASP A 182 -12.79 -18.86 26.04
CA ASP A 182 -14.08 -18.40 25.51
C ASP A 182 -14.22 -16.92 25.90
N GLU A 183 -14.68 -16.14 24.92
CA GLU A 183 -15.24 -14.76 24.83
C GLU A 183 -15.25 -13.79 26.05
N GLN A 184 -15.07 -14.23 27.28
CA GLN A 184 -15.00 -13.42 28.50
C GLN A 184 -13.54 -13.18 28.89
N GLY A 185 -12.96 -12.12 28.30
CA GLY A 185 -11.69 -11.55 28.77
C GLY A 185 -11.79 -11.00 30.20
N PRO A 186 -10.67 -10.52 30.77
CA PRO A 186 -10.70 -9.84 32.06
C PRO A 186 -11.70 -8.67 32.04
N ALA A 187 -12.54 -8.54 33.08
CA ALA A 187 -13.60 -7.52 33.14
C ALA A 187 -13.10 -6.10 32.80
N ALA A 188 -11.89 -5.75 33.27
CA ALA A 188 -11.25 -4.47 32.98
C ALA A 188 -11.04 -4.15 31.49
N LEU A 189 -10.97 -5.16 30.61
CA LEU A 189 -10.79 -5.02 29.17
C LEU A 189 -12.07 -5.23 28.36
N THR A 190 -13.14 -5.73 28.99
CA THR A 190 -14.45 -5.94 28.36
C THR A 190 -15.42 -4.79 28.61
N ASP A 191 -15.27 -4.07 29.72
CA ASP A 191 -16.19 -3.00 30.13
C ASP A 191 -16.05 -1.72 29.31
N HIS A 192 -14.90 -1.53 28.66
CA HIS A 192 -14.60 -0.36 27.84
C HIS A 192 -14.16 -0.78 26.44
N GLY A 193 -14.52 0.06 25.47
CA GLY A 193 -14.28 -0.25 24.07
C GLY A 193 -14.10 0.98 23.20
N PHE A 194 -13.69 0.72 21.96
CA PHE A 194 -13.54 1.70 20.90
C PHE A 194 -14.26 1.19 19.65
N LEU A 195 -15.02 2.07 18.99
CA LEU A 195 -15.85 1.75 17.82
C LEU A 195 -16.77 0.52 18.05
N SER A 196 -17.52 0.46 19.16
CA SER A 196 -18.40 -0.69 19.52
C SER A 196 -17.72 -2.04 19.83
N LEU A 197 -16.37 -2.12 19.75
CA LEU A 197 -15.59 -3.29 20.13
C LEU A 197 -14.90 -3.08 21.48
N SER A 198 -14.81 -4.12 22.31
CA SER A 198 -14.08 -4.05 23.58
C SER A 198 -12.56 -3.98 23.37
N TRP A 199 -11.79 -3.52 24.37
CA TRP A 199 -10.33 -3.59 24.29
C TRP A 199 -9.82 -5.03 24.21
N TRP A 200 -10.55 -5.97 24.82
CA TRP A 200 -10.28 -7.40 24.67
C TRP A 200 -10.40 -7.87 23.22
N ASP A 201 -11.44 -7.41 22.51
CA ASP A 201 -11.63 -7.69 21.08
C ASP A 201 -10.50 -7.10 20.25
N TRP A 202 -10.05 -5.89 20.55
CA TRP A 202 -8.88 -5.31 19.90
C TRP A 202 -7.63 -6.16 20.14
N LEU A 203 -7.44 -6.68 21.35
CA LEU A 203 -6.28 -7.51 21.71
C LEU A 203 -6.29 -8.92 21.09
N ALA A 204 -7.35 -9.34 20.38
CA ALA A 204 -7.42 -10.65 19.74
C ALA A 204 -6.28 -10.90 18.75
N GLY A 205 -5.85 -9.85 18.03
CA GLY A 205 -4.93 -9.96 16.91
C GLY A 205 -5.58 -10.65 15.69
N PRO A 206 -4.79 -10.96 14.65
CA PRO A 206 -5.31 -11.64 13.46
C PRO A 206 -5.72 -13.08 13.80
N SER A 207 -6.84 -13.54 13.24
CA SER A 207 -7.27 -14.94 13.37
C SER A 207 -6.36 -15.89 12.60
N VAL A 208 -6.45 -17.19 12.90
CA VAL A 208 -5.72 -18.23 12.15
C VAL A 208 -5.97 -18.13 10.65
N ALA A 209 -7.23 -17.85 10.25
CA ALA A 209 -7.61 -17.64 8.86
C ALA A 209 -6.97 -16.38 8.25
N MET A 210 -6.87 -15.29 9.01
CA MET A 210 -6.24 -14.08 8.52
C MET A 210 -4.73 -14.27 8.29
N ILE A 211 -4.04 -15.08 9.10
CA ILE A 211 -2.61 -15.36 8.93
C ILE A 211 -2.34 -16.03 7.58
N THR A 212 -3.17 -16.98 7.15
CA THR A 212 -2.94 -17.68 5.88
C THR A 212 -3.03 -16.71 4.70
N ILE A 213 -3.97 -15.76 4.77
CA ILE A 213 -4.12 -14.67 3.79
C ILE A 213 -2.93 -13.71 3.86
N ILE A 214 -2.48 -13.33 5.06
CA ILE A 214 -1.28 -12.49 5.27
C ILE A 214 -0.05 -13.16 4.66
N ALA A 215 0.15 -14.45 4.90
CA ALA A 215 1.28 -15.22 4.37
C ALA A 215 1.26 -15.26 2.83
N LEU A 216 0.09 -15.51 2.24
CA LEU A 216 -0.09 -15.45 0.79
C LEU A 216 0.28 -14.06 0.24
N VAL A 217 -0.25 -12.99 0.83
CA VAL A 217 -0.04 -11.64 0.30
C VAL A 217 1.40 -11.17 0.49
N ILE A 218 2.05 -11.49 1.61
CA ILE A 218 3.49 -11.23 1.78
C ILE A 218 4.29 -11.94 0.69
N TRP A 219 3.99 -13.21 0.41
CA TRP A 219 4.70 -13.96 -0.63
C TRP A 219 4.49 -13.39 -2.03
N VAL A 220 3.24 -13.06 -2.38
CA VAL A 220 2.90 -12.47 -3.67
C VAL A 220 3.53 -11.08 -3.82
N SER A 221 3.35 -10.18 -2.85
CA SER A 221 3.82 -8.79 -2.96
C SER A 221 5.35 -8.64 -2.87
N ALA A 222 6.02 -9.51 -2.10
CA ALA A 222 7.46 -9.41 -1.91
C ALA A 222 8.24 -9.51 -3.23
N GLY A 223 7.77 -10.31 -4.19
CA GLY A 223 8.38 -10.43 -5.51
C GLY A 223 8.42 -9.11 -6.29
N ALA A 224 7.32 -8.35 -6.28
CA ALA A 224 7.22 -7.09 -6.98
C ALA A 224 8.09 -6.01 -6.31
N TYR A 225 8.02 -5.90 -4.99
CA TYR A 225 8.82 -4.92 -4.24
C TYR A 225 10.32 -5.26 -4.24
N MET A 226 10.67 -6.55 -4.29
CA MET A 226 12.05 -6.99 -4.46
C MET A 226 12.64 -6.43 -5.76
N LEU A 227 11.90 -6.46 -6.88
CA LEU A 227 12.39 -5.90 -8.14
C LEU A 227 12.60 -4.37 -8.05
N MET A 228 11.71 -3.66 -7.35
CA MET A 228 11.89 -2.23 -7.10
C MET A 228 13.18 -1.95 -6.32
N PHE A 229 13.42 -2.67 -5.21
CA PHE A 229 14.66 -2.54 -4.44
C PHE A 229 15.89 -2.95 -5.24
N LEU A 230 15.79 -4.03 -6.02
CA LEU A 230 16.89 -4.52 -6.82
C LEU A 230 17.29 -3.53 -7.93
N ALA A 231 16.31 -2.92 -8.59
CA ALA A 231 16.54 -1.86 -9.57
C ALA A 231 17.21 -0.64 -8.92
N ALA A 232 16.75 -0.25 -7.73
CA ALA A 232 17.36 0.85 -6.98
C ALA A 232 18.80 0.54 -6.53
N LEU A 233 19.06 -0.68 -6.06
CA LEU A 233 20.39 -1.16 -5.69
C LEU A 233 21.37 -1.13 -6.87
N GLN A 234 20.90 -1.48 -8.07
CA GLN A 234 21.71 -1.49 -9.29
C GLN A 234 22.08 -0.08 -9.77
N ASN A 235 21.30 0.93 -9.39
CA ASN A 235 21.60 2.33 -9.70
C ASN A 235 22.64 2.95 -8.75
N ILE A 236 23.03 2.27 -7.67
CA ILE A 236 24.05 2.78 -6.74
C ILE A 236 25.44 2.54 -7.36
N PRO A 237 26.26 3.60 -7.55
CA PRO A 237 27.60 3.47 -8.12
C PRO A 237 28.50 2.56 -7.27
N ALA A 238 29.34 1.74 -7.93
CA ALA A 238 30.19 0.76 -7.25
C ALA A 238 31.25 1.43 -6.34
N GLU A 239 31.67 2.63 -6.71
CA GLU A 239 32.69 3.44 -6.03
C GLU A 239 32.27 3.77 -4.59
N VAL A 240 30.96 3.92 -4.34
CA VAL A 240 30.43 4.17 -2.99
C VAL A 240 30.71 2.98 -2.07
N PHE A 241 30.60 1.76 -2.58
CA PHE A 241 30.87 0.54 -1.81
C PHE A 241 32.37 0.27 -1.65
N GLU A 242 33.18 0.65 -2.63
CA GLU A 242 34.65 0.55 -2.56
C GLU A 242 35.22 1.55 -1.55
N ALA A 243 34.75 2.80 -1.56
CA ALA A 243 35.12 3.80 -0.56
C ALA A 243 34.77 3.33 0.86
N ALA A 244 33.55 2.83 1.07
CA ALA A 244 33.16 2.27 2.37
C ALA A 244 34.01 1.06 2.78
N ALA A 245 34.48 0.25 1.83
CA ALA A 245 35.38 -0.87 2.13
C ALA A 245 36.79 -0.40 2.50
N ILE A 246 37.30 0.66 1.86
CA ILE A 246 38.57 1.31 2.22
C ILE A 246 38.49 1.90 3.63
N ASP A 247 37.34 2.45 4.03
CA ASP A 247 37.07 2.95 5.38
C ASP A 247 36.86 1.82 6.43
N GLY A 248 37.07 0.55 6.06
CA GLY A 248 36.97 -0.59 6.97
C GLY A 248 35.52 -0.97 7.36
N ALA A 249 34.52 -0.51 6.62
CA ALA A 249 33.13 -0.83 6.93
C ALA A 249 32.81 -2.30 6.59
N SER A 250 32.41 -3.06 7.61
CA SER A 250 31.93 -4.45 7.44
C SER A 250 30.67 -4.52 6.59
N THR A 251 30.36 -5.69 6.02
CA THR A 251 29.17 -5.90 5.17
C THR A 251 27.87 -5.47 5.86
N TRP A 252 27.71 -5.79 7.15
CA TRP A 252 26.54 -5.37 7.92
C TRP A 252 26.47 -3.85 8.09
N ARG A 253 27.61 -3.22 8.45
CA ARG A 253 27.69 -1.76 8.61
C ARG A 253 27.42 -1.04 7.30
N ARG A 254 27.93 -1.55 6.18
CA ARG A 254 27.63 -1.05 4.83
C ARG A 254 26.14 -1.15 4.50
N THR A 255 25.50 -2.28 4.77
CA THR A 255 24.06 -2.45 4.51
C THR A 255 23.23 -1.42 5.29
N VAL A 256 23.46 -1.30 6.59
CA VAL A 256 22.67 -0.41 7.46
C VAL A 256 23.01 1.06 7.27
N SER A 257 24.29 1.40 7.11
CA SER A 257 24.76 2.80 7.14
C SER A 257 24.93 3.43 5.77
N VAL A 258 25.02 2.63 4.70
CA VAL A 258 25.22 3.12 3.32
C VAL A 258 24.05 2.73 2.46
N THR A 259 23.74 1.43 2.36
CA THR A 259 22.73 0.92 1.43
C THR A 259 21.32 1.36 1.81
N ILE A 260 20.86 1.12 3.04
CA ILE A 260 19.50 1.48 3.48
C ILE A 260 19.23 2.99 3.35
N PRO A 261 20.13 3.90 3.77
CA PRO A 261 19.98 5.34 3.55
C PRO A 261 19.84 5.73 2.08
N LEU A 262 20.65 5.15 1.19
CA LEU A 262 20.56 5.42 -0.25
C LEU A 262 19.29 4.84 -0.89
N LEU A 263 18.73 3.76 -0.32
CA LEU A 263 17.47 3.17 -0.74
C LEU A 263 16.24 3.89 -0.18
N ARG A 264 16.37 4.92 0.67
CA ARG A 264 15.23 5.64 1.27
C ARG A 264 14.16 6.07 0.27
N PRO A 265 14.46 6.61 -0.93
CA PRO A 265 13.42 6.96 -1.90
C PRO A 265 12.61 5.74 -2.39
N THR A 266 13.26 4.59 -2.49
CA THR A 266 12.60 3.34 -2.88
C THR A 266 11.86 2.72 -1.71
N LEU A 267 12.41 2.77 -0.49
CA LEU A 267 11.72 2.38 0.74
C LEU A 267 10.43 3.18 0.93
N PHE A 268 10.49 4.50 0.74
CA PHE A 268 9.32 5.37 0.77
C PHE A 268 8.26 4.89 -0.22
N THR A 269 8.64 4.68 -1.48
CA THR A 269 7.73 4.23 -2.54
C THR A 269 7.10 2.88 -2.22
N VAL A 270 7.90 1.90 -1.80
CA VAL A 270 7.42 0.55 -1.44
C VAL A 270 6.48 0.60 -0.23
N LEU A 271 6.81 1.38 0.79
CA LEU A 271 5.95 1.54 1.97
C LEU A 271 4.64 2.24 1.63
N THR A 272 4.67 3.28 0.78
CA THR A 272 3.44 3.97 0.34
C THR A 272 2.55 3.06 -0.49
N LEU A 273 3.09 2.38 -1.51
CA LEU A 273 2.32 1.46 -2.34
C LEU A 273 1.81 0.27 -1.52
N GLY A 274 2.62 -0.27 -0.61
CA GLY A 274 2.25 -1.35 0.29
C GLY A 274 1.13 -0.94 1.24
N LEU A 275 1.21 0.26 1.82
CA LEU A 275 0.16 0.79 2.70
C LEU A 275 -1.16 0.96 1.96
N ILE A 276 -1.16 1.62 0.79
CA ILE A 276 -2.38 1.81 0.00
C ILE A 276 -2.97 0.45 -0.40
N GLY A 277 -2.15 -0.46 -0.90
CA GLY A 277 -2.59 -1.78 -1.36
C GLY A 277 -3.15 -2.65 -0.24
N THR A 278 -2.54 -2.65 0.95
CA THR A 278 -3.03 -3.42 2.09
C THR A 278 -4.34 -2.90 2.65
N TRP A 279 -4.57 -1.58 2.61
CA TRP A 279 -5.88 -1.02 2.98
C TRP A 279 -6.99 -1.36 1.98
N GLN A 280 -6.65 -1.63 0.72
CA GLN A 280 -7.58 -1.96 -0.35
C GLN A 280 -7.72 -3.47 -0.61
N VAL A 281 -7.27 -4.32 0.33
CA VAL A 281 -7.32 -5.78 0.14
C VAL A 281 -8.78 -6.26 0.00
N PHE A 282 -9.09 -6.81 -1.18
CA PHE A 282 -10.41 -7.30 -1.54
C PHE A 282 -10.36 -8.71 -2.12
N ASP A 283 -9.61 -8.92 -3.20
CA ASP A 283 -9.63 -10.17 -3.97
C ASP A 283 -9.35 -11.41 -3.11
N GLN A 284 -8.29 -11.37 -2.29
CA GLN A 284 -7.90 -12.51 -1.46
C GLN A 284 -8.95 -12.80 -0.38
N ILE A 285 -9.56 -11.76 0.19
CA ILE A 285 -10.65 -11.91 1.16
C ILE A 285 -11.87 -12.52 0.48
N TYR A 286 -12.28 -11.99 -0.67
CA TYR A 286 -13.43 -12.47 -1.43
C TYR A 286 -13.29 -13.93 -1.86
N VAL A 287 -12.11 -14.33 -2.33
CA VAL A 287 -11.84 -15.68 -2.85
C VAL A 287 -11.66 -16.68 -1.72
N MET A 288 -10.93 -16.33 -0.67
CA MET A 288 -10.48 -17.31 0.32
C MET A 288 -11.45 -17.47 1.49
N SER A 289 -12.05 -16.40 1.98
CA SER A 289 -12.77 -16.44 3.25
C SER A 289 -14.15 -15.82 3.23
N LYS A 290 -14.40 -14.83 2.36
CA LYS A 290 -15.62 -14.03 2.34
C LYS A 290 -15.95 -13.43 3.72
N GLY A 291 -14.91 -13.01 4.44
CA GLY A 291 -15.01 -12.48 5.80
C GLY A 291 -15.03 -13.53 6.92
N ASN A 292 -15.13 -14.83 6.61
CA ASN A 292 -15.19 -15.90 7.61
C ASN A 292 -13.82 -16.33 8.14
N PRO A 293 -13.75 -17.08 9.25
CA PRO A 293 -14.85 -17.45 10.17
C PRO A 293 -15.26 -16.28 11.06
N SER A 294 -16.55 -16.19 11.41
CA SER A 294 -17.10 -15.22 12.37
C SER A 294 -16.63 -13.77 12.16
N LYS A 295 -16.61 -13.30 10.90
CA LYS A 295 -16.16 -11.95 10.50
C LYS A 295 -14.69 -11.63 10.83
N THR A 296 -13.87 -12.61 11.24
CA THR A 296 -12.46 -12.37 11.63
C THR A 296 -11.53 -12.05 10.46
N THR A 297 -11.96 -12.31 9.23
CA THR A 297 -11.24 -11.90 8.01
C THR A 297 -11.95 -10.78 7.26
N LEU A 298 -13.00 -10.20 7.85
CA LEU A 298 -13.74 -9.09 7.25
C LEU A 298 -12.82 -7.88 7.07
N THR A 299 -12.84 -7.23 5.89
CA THR A 299 -12.10 -6.00 5.60
C THR A 299 -13.03 -4.91 5.09
N PRO A 300 -12.69 -3.61 5.23
CA PRO A 300 -13.60 -2.53 4.86
C PRO A 300 -13.97 -2.54 3.36
N ALA A 301 -13.02 -2.91 2.49
CA ALA A 301 -13.26 -3.05 1.06
C ALA A 301 -14.24 -4.18 0.75
N TYR A 302 -14.08 -5.36 1.39
CA TYR A 302 -15.03 -6.46 1.24
C TYR A 302 -16.39 -6.12 1.86
N LEU A 303 -16.42 -5.44 3.01
CA LEU A 303 -17.67 -5.02 3.65
C LEU A 303 -18.46 -4.04 2.78
N ALA A 304 -17.79 -3.07 2.16
CA ALA A 304 -18.43 -2.15 1.20
C ALA A 304 -19.07 -2.91 0.03
N TYR A 305 -18.36 -3.91 -0.51
CA TYR A 305 -18.88 -4.78 -1.56
C TYR A 305 -20.08 -5.61 -1.06
N ASP A 306 -19.96 -6.26 0.09
CA ASP A 306 -21.01 -7.11 0.64
C ASP A 306 -22.29 -6.31 0.95
N SER A 307 -22.15 -5.14 1.59
CA SER A 307 -23.26 -4.23 1.85
C SER A 307 -23.92 -3.73 0.56
N SER A 308 -23.15 -3.36 -0.46
CA SER A 308 -23.72 -2.84 -1.71
C SER A 308 -24.37 -3.93 -2.55
N ILE A 309 -23.62 -4.99 -2.84
CA ILE A 309 -23.99 -5.99 -3.85
C ILE A 309 -24.83 -7.11 -3.27
N ASN A 310 -24.41 -7.69 -2.15
CA ASN A 310 -25.07 -8.88 -1.59
C ASN A 310 -26.27 -8.49 -0.72
N GLN A 311 -26.16 -7.41 0.05
CA GLN A 311 -27.22 -6.92 0.94
C GLN A 311 -28.15 -5.89 0.26
N GLY A 312 -27.75 -5.32 -0.89
CA GLY A 312 -28.53 -4.31 -1.61
C GLY A 312 -28.56 -2.93 -0.94
N ALA A 313 -27.75 -2.71 0.10
CA ALA A 313 -27.61 -1.44 0.81
C ALA A 313 -26.51 -0.57 0.17
N TRP A 314 -26.75 -0.09 -1.05
CA TRP A 314 -25.76 0.67 -1.83
C TRP A 314 -25.37 2.00 -1.19
N GLY A 315 -26.31 2.72 -0.56
CA GLY A 315 -26.00 3.94 0.19
C GLY A 315 -24.98 3.69 1.30
N GLN A 316 -25.21 2.65 2.11
CA GLN A 316 -24.31 2.23 3.18
C GLN A 316 -22.95 1.76 2.64
N GLY A 317 -22.91 0.84 1.68
CA GLY A 317 -21.65 0.32 1.14
C GLY A 317 -20.81 1.39 0.43
N THR A 318 -21.46 2.38 -0.19
CA THR A 318 -20.77 3.53 -0.77
C THR A 318 -20.24 4.47 0.32
N ALA A 319 -20.99 4.69 1.41
CA ALA A 319 -20.50 5.44 2.57
C ALA A 319 -19.26 4.78 3.19
N ILE A 320 -19.25 3.45 3.35
CA ILE A 320 -18.06 2.69 3.79
C ILE A 320 -16.87 2.94 2.86
N SER A 321 -17.09 2.94 1.54
CA SER A 321 -16.03 3.20 0.55
C SER A 321 -15.42 4.59 0.71
N PHE A 322 -16.24 5.63 0.96
CA PHE A 322 -15.74 6.99 1.19
C PHE A 322 -15.01 7.15 2.52
N VAL A 323 -15.48 6.49 3.58
CA VAL A 323 -14.78 6.48 4.87
C VAL A 323 -13.43 5.76 4.73
N LEU A 324 -13.39 4.61 4.05
CA LEU A 324 -12.15 3.90 3.74
C LEU A 324 -11.19 4.77 2.92
N PHE A 325 -11.69 5.47 1.91
CA PHE A 325 -10.90 6.41 1.12
C PHE A 325 -10.28 7.51 2.00
N ALA A 326 -11.06 8.11 2.90
CA ALA A 326 -10.56 9.10 3.85
C ALA A 326 -9.49 8.51 4.79
N ILE A 327 -9.68 7.29 5.28
CA ILE A 327 -8.70 6.59 6.12
C ILE A 327 -7.40 6.36 5.33
N ILE A 328 -7.47 5.89 4.08
CA ILE A 328 -6.30 5.70 3.22
C ILE A 328 -5.56 7.02 3.03
N LEU A 329 -6.27 8.12 2.75
CA LEU A 329 -5.64 9.44 2.60
C LEU A 329 -4.94 9.91 3.88
N VAL A 330 -5.58 9.76 5.04
CA VAL A 330 -4.99 10.14 6.33
C VAL A 330 -3.78 9.27 6.64
N MET A 331 -3.88 7.95 6.51
CA MET A 331 -2.77 7.02 6.77
C MET A 331 -1.61 7.26 5.81
N THR A 332 -1.88 7.45 4.52
CA THR A 332 -0.86 7.76 3.51
C THR A 332 -0.23 9.13 3.76
N GLY A 333 -1.02 10.12 4.19
CA GLY A 333 -0.54 11.45 4.56
C GLY A 333 0.38 11.41 5.79
N ILE A 334 -0.02 10.67 6.84
CA ILE A 334 0.80 10.45 8.04
C ILE A 334 2.10 9.74 7.67
N GLN A 335 2.02 8.63 6.93
CA GLN A 335 3.18 7.88 6.46
C GLN A 335 4.12 8.75 5.62
N SER A 336 3.56 9.54 4.71
CA SER A 336 4.32 10.46 3.86
C SER A 336 4.96 11.59 4.66
N TRP A 337 4.31 12.06 5.72
CA TRP A 337 4.84 13.11 6.60
C TRP A 337 5.98 12.59 7.48
N ILE A 338 5.85 11.38 8.05
CA ILE A 338 6.89 10.75 8.88
C ILE A 338 8.14 10.45 8.06
N LEU A 339 7.98 9.91 6.85
CA LEU A 339 9.09 9.44 6.01
C LEU A 339 9.61 10.49 5.03
N ARG A 340 9.02 11.68 4.95
CA ARG A 340 9.57 12.79 4.18
C ARG A 340 10.86 13.25 4.83
N ASP A 341 12.00 12.84 4.27
CA ASP A 341 13.25 13.53 4.51
C ASP A 341 13.08 15.00 4.07
N ARG A 342 13.34 15.92 4.99
CA ARG A 342 13.40 17.35 4.71
C ARG A 342 14.60 17.56 3.80
N ASP A 343 14.38 17.55 2.49
CA ASP A 343 15.35 18.09 1.55
C ASP A 343 15.69 19.53 1.98
N LYS A 344 16.89 19.73 2.55
CA LYS A 344 17.51 21.05 2.70
C LYS A 344 18.84 21.04 1.95
N PRO A 345 19.24 22.12 1.27
CA PRO A 345 18.44 23.19 0.65
C PRO A 345 18.79 23.34 -0.84
N ARG A 346 17.90 23.95 -1.65
CA ARG A 346 18.30 24.55 -2.93
C ARG A 346 19.35 25.63 -2.65
N ARG A 347 20.63 25.25 -2.69
CA ARG A 347 21.77 26.15 -2.60
C ARG A 347 21.59 27.18 -3.71
N ARG A 348 21.41 28.45 -3.34
CA ARG A 348 21.30 29.58 -4.26
C ARG A 348 22.60 29.67 -5.10
N LEU A 349 22.63 28.98 -6.23
CA LEU A 349 23.55 29.26 -7.32
C LEU A 349 23.04 30.52 -8.01
N GLY A 350 23.50 31.68 -7.54
CA GLY A 350 23.04 32.95 -8.06
C GLY A 350 23.70 34.16 -7.43
N ARG A 351 25.04 34.19 -7.37
CA ARG A 351 25.83 35.41 -7.16
C ARG A 351 27.32 35.15 -7.42
N ALA A 352 27.67 34.95 -8.69
CA ALA A 352 29.08 35.02 -9.13
C ALA A 352 29.26 35.49 -10.60
N GLN A 353 28.22 36.01 -11.26
CA GLN A 353 28.32 36.49 -12.65
C GLN A 353 27.66 37.85 -12.91
N ARG A 354 27.68 38.75 -11.92
CA ARG A 354 27.38 40.18 -12.14
C ARG A 354 28.43 41.03 -11.44
N GLY A 355 29.55 41.22 -12.13
CA GLY A 355 30.66 42.05 -11.70
C GLY A 355 31.75 42.02 -12.77
N GLY A 356 31.40 42.43 -14.00
CA GLY A 356 32.32 42.36 -15.13
C GLY A 356 31.67 42.78 -16.44
N ALA A 357 31.06 43.97 -16.48
CA ALA A 357 30.72 44.63 -17.73
C ALA A 357 30.64 46.15 -17.50
N GLY A 358 31.61 46.88 -18.06
CA GLY A 358 31.40 48.25 -18.52
C GLY A 358 32.12 49.37 -17.77
N THR A 359 33.42 49.53 -18.03
CA THR A 359 34.14 50.81 -18.26
C THR A 359 35.48 50.40 -18.89
N GLY A 360 35.75 50.55 -20.19
CA GLY A 360 35.87 51.84 -20.86
C GLY A 360 37.27 52.41 -20.57
N GLY A 361 38.29 51.95 -21.30
CA GLY A 361 39.67 52.38 -21.13
C GLY A 361 40.60 51.72 -22.15
N ASP A 362 41.17 52.57 -22.99
CA ASP A 362 42.09 52.36 -24.10
C ASP A 362 43.37 51.55 -23.76
N VAL A 363 44.20 51.34 -24.80
CA VAL A 363 45.49 50.63 -24.84
C VAL A 363 45.31 49.14 -25.21
N GLY A 364 45.69 48.65 -26.39
CA GLY A 364 46.80 49.04 -27.24
C GLY A 364 47.71 47.83 -27.43
N GLY A 365 47.62 47.19 -28.60
CA GLY A 365 48.69 46.35 -29.15
C GLY A 365 48.84 44.92 -28.60
N TYR A 366 49.29 44.06 -29.52
CA TYR A 366 49.90 42.74 -29.34
C TYR A 366 49.02 41.48 -29.51
N LEU A 367 49.23 40.89 -30.69
CA LEU A 367 49.37 39.45 -30.97
C LEU A 367 48.11 38.67 -31.36
N ALA A 368 47.66 38.93 -32.59
CA ALA A 368 47.24 37.86 -33.48
C ALA A 368 48.48 37.23 -34.13
N THR A 369 48.78 35.95 -33.84
CA THR A 369 49.45 34.97 -34.73
C THR A 369 49.76 33.70 -33.97
N ALA A 370 49.01 32.62 -34.21
CA ALA A 370 49.53 31.23 -34.25
C ALA A 370 48.36 30.29 -34.56
N GLY A 371 48.31 29.75 -35.78
CA GLY A 371 47.33 28.72 -36.12
C GLY A 371 47.06 28.50 -37.61
N ARG A 372 48.11 28.46 -38.45
CA ARG A 372 48.06 27.82 -39.78
C ARG A 372 49.46 27.37 -40.19
N GLN A 373 49.50 26.20 -40.83
CA GLN A 373 50.66 25.39 -41.29
C GLN A 373 51.14 24.37 -40.24
N GLN A 374 51.35 23.10 -40.53
CA GLN A 374 51.11 22.22 -41.69
C GLN A 374 51.51 20.80 -41.25
N ARG A 375 50.86 19.77 -41.81
CA ARG A 375 51.16 18.32 -41.76
C ARG A 375 50.67 17.52 -40.56
#